data_AF-A0A1C6AHY1-F1
#
_entry.id   AF-A0A1C6AHY1-F1
#
_cell.length_a   1.000
_cell.length_b   1.000
_cell.length_c   1.000
_cell.angle_alpha   90.00
_cell.angle_beta   90.00
_cell.angle_gamma   90.00
#
_symmetry.space_group_name_H-M   'P 1'
#
loop_
_entity.id
_entity.type
_entity.pdbx_description
1 polymer ?
#
loop_
_entity_poly.entity_id
_entity_poly.type
_entity_poly.pdbx_seq_one_letter_code
_entity_poly.pdbx_strand_id
1 'polypeptide(L)'
;MWEDILGRLRKLSKEQLIYIIEQYRNVTRRMSDTLVRESQGYNSSKACDDIRDCLQDCDFIRTHELSSYIDMKLGKISGEEYRDVLLREDGD
;
A
#
# COMPACT_ATOMS: atom_id res chain seq x y z
N MET A 1 -2.50 7.29 16.65
CA MET A 1 -2.66 7.03 15.20
C MET A 1 -1.35 7.24 14.45
N TRP A 2 -0.73 8.43 14.45
CA TRP A 2 0.58 8.64 13.80
C TRP A 2 1.77 7.98 14.52
N GLU A 3 1.80 8.04 15.85
CA GLU A 3 2.81 7.35 16.70
C GLU A 3 2.86 5.83 16.42
N ASP A 4 1.70 5.22 16.16
CA ASP A 4 1.58 3.78 15.94
C ASP A 4 2.14 3.36 14.56
N ILE A 5 1.87 4.16 13.52
CA ILE A 5 2.43 3.93 12.18
C ILE A 5 3.95 4.07 12.21
N LEU A 6 4.48 5.08 12.89
CA LEU A 6 5.92 5.31 12.96
C LEU A 6 6.64 4.18 13.73
N GLY A 7 6.00 3.66 14.78
CA GLY A 7 6.46 2.48 15.51
C GLY A 7 6.51 1.23 14.64
N ARG A 8 5.48 0.99 13.81
CA ARG A 8 5.45 -0.13 12.85
C ARG A 8 6.51 0.00 11.78
N LEU A 9 6.66 1.18 11.17
CA LEU A 9 7.66 1.44 10.13
C LEU A 9 9.09 1.20 10.62
N ARG A 10 9.40 1.57 11.87
CA ARG A 10 10.74 1.35 12.46
C ARG A 10 11.12 -0.11 12.64
N LYS A 11 10.15 -1.02 12.68
CA LYS A 11 10.38 -2.47 12.80
C LYS A 11 10.64 -3.15 11.45
N LEU A 12 10.38 -2.45 10.35
CA LEU A 12 10.56 -3.00 9.01
C LEU A 12 12.04 -3.04 8.61
N SER A 13 12.38 -4.04 7.81
CA SER A 13 13.68 -4.11 7.15
C SER A 13 13.84 -2.99 6.12
N LYS A 14 15.10 -2.68 5.77
CA LYS A 14 15.42 -1.70 4.73
C LYS A 14 14.73 -2.02 3.40
N GLU A 15 14.68 -3.28 3.03
CA GLU A 15 14.03 -3.74 1.79
C GLU A 15 12.52 -3.49 1.80
N GLN A 16 11.86 -3.77 2.92
CA GLN A 16 10.44 -3.50 3.09
C GLN A 16 10.12 -2.00 3.07
N LEU A 17 10.99 -1.18 3.65
CA LEU A 17 10.88 0.29 3.57
C LEU A 17 11.04 0.79 2.13
N ILE A 18 11.99 0.23 1.37
CA ILE A 18 12.18 0.55 -0.05
C ILE A 18 10.92 0.19 -0.84
N TYR A 19 10.36 -1.00 -0.61
CA TYR A 19 9.10 -1.42 -1.26
C TYR A 19 7.98 -0.41 -1.02
N ILE A 20 7.78 0.03 0.23
CA ILE A 20 6.76 1.04 0.58
C ILE A 20 6.99 2.33 -0.20
N ILE A 21 8.23 2.84 -0.21
CA ILE A 21 8.58 4.07 -0.94
C ILE A 21 8.27 3.93 -2.43
N GLU A 22 8.59 2.78 -3.03
CA GLU A 22 8.31 2.50 -4.44
C GLU A 22 6.81 2.46 -4.74
N GLN A 23 6.00 1.84 -3.87
CA GLN A 23 4.55 1.83 -4.02
C GLN A 23 3.98 3.26 -3.98
N TYR A 24 4.39 4.08 -3.00
CA TYR A 24 3.94 5.47 -2.91
C TYR A 24 4.36 6.31 -4.12
N ARG A 25 5.60 6.12 -4.62
CA ARG A 25 6.06 6.80 -5.84
C ARG A 25 5.21 6.41 -7.06
N ASN A 26 4.89 5.13 -7.20
CA ASN A 26 4.07 4.64 -8.31
C ASN A 26 2.64 5.19 -8.26
N VAL A 27 2.00 5.14 -7.09
CA VAL A 27 0.66 5.71 -6.86
C VAL A 27 0.63 7.20 -7.16
N THR A 28 1.60 7.96 -6.65
CA THR A 28 1.69 9.41 -6.89
C THR A 28 1.85 9.72 -8.38
N ARG A 29 2.65 8.91 -9.09
CA ARG A 29 2.81 9.03 -10.54
C ARG A 29 1.48 8.81 -11.27
N ARG A 30 0.74 7.75 -10.94
CA ARG A 30 -0.57 7.45 -11.56
C ARG A 30 -1.60 8.53 -11.28
N MET A 31 -1.61 9.10 -10.08
CA MET A 31 -2.45 10.26 -9.75
C MET A 31 -2.07 11.47 -10.60
N SER A 32 -0.78 11.76 -10.73
CA SER A 32 -0.29 12.85 -11.60
C SER A 32 -0.70 12.65 -13.06
N ASP A 33 -0.55 11.43 -13.59
CA ASP A 33 -0.94 11.10 -14.96
C ASP A 33 -2.46 11.29 -15.16
N THR A 34 -3.26 10.96 -14.14
CA THR A 34 -4.72 11.15 -14.15
C THR A 34 -5.10 12.63 -14.18
N LEU A 35 -4.42 13.46 -13.38
CA LEU A 35 -4.63 14.91 -13.37
C LEU A 35 -4.22 15.56 -14.70
N VAL A 36 -3.12 15.11 -15.31
CA VAL A 36 -2.71 15.57 -16.64
C VAL A 36 -3.77 15.22 -17.69
N ARG A 37 -4.31 13.99 -17.67
CA ARG A 37 -5.40 13.59 -18.56
C ARG A 37 -6.65 14.45 -18.37
N GLU A 38 -7.00 14.75 -17.12
CA GLU A 38 -8.14 15.63 -16.78
C GLU A 38 -7.96 17.02 -17.40
N SER A 39 -6.77 17.62 -17.25
CA SER A 39 -6.45 18.92 -17.89
C SER A 39 -6.55 18.92 -19.42
N GLN A 40 -6.51 17.74 -20.05
CA GLN A 40 -6.63 17.54 -21.50
C GLN A 40 -8.05 17.16 -21.95
N GLY A 41 -9.04 17.27 -21.05
CA GLY A 41 -10.45 17.03 -21.34
C GLY A 41 -10.96 15.64 -20.94
N TYR A 42 -10.22 14.89 -20.13
CA TYR A 42 -10.76 13.69 -19.48
C TYR A 42 -11.84 14.06 -18.45
N ASN A 43 -12.84 13.19 -18.29
CA ASN A 43 -13.98 13.46 -17.41
C ASN A 43 -13.54 13.59 -15.93
N SER A 44 -13.86 14.71 -15.30
CA SER A 44 -13.42 15.01 -13.93
C SER A 44 -13.99 14.02 -12.89
N SER A 45 -15.23 13.56 -13.05
CA SER A 45 -15.79 12.53 -12.13
C SER A 45 -14.99 11.23 -12.22
N LYS A 46 -14.66 10.81 -13.45
CA LYS A 46 -13.86 9.61 -13.67
C LYS A 46 -12.41 9.80 -13.19
N ALA A 47 -11.85 10.99 -13.33
CA ALA A 47 -10.55 11.33 -12.75
C ALA A 47 -10.56 11.21 -11.21
N CYS A 48 -11.63 11.66 -10.55
CA CYS A 48 -11.79 11.48 -9.11
C CYS A 48 -11.87 10.00 -8.70
N ASP A 49 -12.56 9.17 -9.47
CA ASP A 49 -12.64 7.72 -9.21
C ASP A 49 -11.28 7.05 -9.42
N ASP A 50 -10.60 7.33 -10.54
CA ASP A 50 -9.25 6.81 -10.83
C ASP A 50 -8.23 7.21 -9.73
N ILE A 51 -8.33 8.44 -9.20
CA ILE A 51 -7.50 8.91 -8.08
C ILE A 51 -7.85 8.18 -6.79
N ARG A 52 -9.14 7.93 -6.53
CA ARG A 52 -9.58 7.18 -5.34
C ARG A 52 -9.05 5.76 -5.37
N ASP A 53 -9.09 5.10 -6.53
CA ASP A 53 -8.53 3.75 -6.71
C ASP A 53 -7.02 3.75 -6.47
N CYS A 54 -6.29 4.77 -6.96
CA CYS A 54 -4.87 4.93 -6.66
C CYS A 54 -4.60 5.07 -5.16
N LEU A 55 -5.45 5.78 -4.41
CA LEU A 55 -5.28 5.91 -2.96
C LEU A 55 -5.54 4.58 -2.23
N GLN A 56 -6.52 3.81 -2.67
CA GLN A 56 -6.81 2.48 -2.12
C GLN A 56 -5.64 1.50 -2.30
N ASP A 57 -4.87 1.63 -3.39
CA ASP A 57 -3.65 0.84 -3.58
C ASP A 57 -2.60 1.07 -2.47
N CYS A 58 -2.69 2.15 -1.69
CA CYS A 58 -1.82 2.44 -0.54
C CYS A 58 -2.41 2.04 0.82
N ASP A 59 -3.65 1.54 0.87
CA ASP A 59 -4.32 1.24 2.14
C ASP A 59 -3.67 0.08 2.92
N PHE A 60 -2.82 -0.71 2.26
CA PHE A 60 -2.04 -1.78 2.89
C PHE A 60 -1.18 -1.29 4.06
N ILE A 61 -0.78 -0.01 4.10
CA ILE A 61 -0.02 0.55 5.23
C ILE A 61 -0.76 0.44 6.57
N ARG A 62 -2.08 0.31 6.53
CA ARG A 62 -2.94 0.15 7.71
C ARG A 62 -3.04 -1.28 8.21
N THR A 63 -2.54 -2.27 7.45
CA THR A 63 -2.55 -3.66 7.91
C THR A 63 -1.69 -3.81 9.17
N HIS A 64 -2.17 -4.59 10.14
CA HIS A 64 -1.43 -4.92 11.36
C HIS A 64 -0.20 -5.75 11.02
N GLU A 65 -0.37 -6.67 10.06
CA GLU A 65 0.66 -7.56 9.53
C GLU A 65 1.43 -6.97 8.35
N LEU A 66 1.84 -5.69 8.45
CA LEU A 66 2.51 -4.97 7.36
C LEU A 66 3.80 -5.64 6.89
N SER A 67 4.59 -6.17 7.82
CA SER A 67 5.83 -6.90 7.47
C SER A 67 5.52 -8.13 6.63
N SER A 68 4.61 -8.98 7.12
CA SER A 68 4.18 -10.22 6.47
C SER A 68 3.54 -9.96 5.12
N TYR A 69 2.72 -8.91 5.00
CA TYR A 69 2.14 -8.48 3.73
C TYR A 69 3.22 -8.12 2.71
N ILE A 70 4.25 -7.35 3.10
CA ILE A 70 5.32 -6.96 2.19
C ILE A 70 6.17 -8.16 1.82
N ASP A 71 6.48 -9.06 2.76
CA ASP A 71 7.23 -10.28 2.48
C ASP A 71 6.50 -11.17 1.48
N MET A 72 5.17 -11.25 1.54
CA MET A 72 4.36 -11.93 0.53
C MET A 72 4.49 -11.24 -0.84
N LYS A 73 4.42 -9.90 -0.88
CA LYS A 73 4.57 -9.13 -2.13
C LYS A 73 5.97 -9.23 -2.75
N LEU A 74 6.99 -9.41 -1.90
CA LEU A 74 8.36 -9.67 -2.33
C LEU A 74 8.62 -11.15 -2.64
N GLY A 75 7.63 -12.04 -2.48
CA GLY A 75 7.73 -13.47 -2.78
C GLY A 75 8.55 -14.27 -1.76
N LYS A 76 8.80 -13.71 -0.57
CA LYS A 76 9.53 -14.38 0.53
C LYS A 76 8.67 -15.37 1.29
N ILE A 77 7.37 -15.10 1.37
CA ILE A 77 6.36 -16.02 1.88
C ILE A 77 5.27 -16.19 0.83
N SER A 78 4.60 -17.33 0.85
CA SER A 78 3.42 -17.60 0.05
C SER A 78 2.19 -16.88 0.57
N GLY A 79 1.17 -16.76 -0.28
CA GLY A 79 -0.12 -16.23 0.15
C GLY A 79 -0.85 -17.13 1.17
N GLU A 80 -0.50 -18.42 1.26
CA GLU A 80 -1.02 -19.33 2.27
C GLU A 80 -0.38 -19.05 3.63
N GLU A 81 0.95 -18.93 3.68
CA GLU A 81 1.67 -18.54 4.90
C GLU A 81 1.22 -17.17 5.41
N TYR A 82 0.96 -16.21 4.51
CA TYR A 82 0.40 -14.92 4.90
C TYR A 82 -1.00 -15.05 5.52
N ARG A 83 -1.88 -15.91 4.99
CA ARG A 83 -3.21 -16.15 5.58
C ARG A 83 -3.10 -16.79 6.95
N ASP A 84 -2.17 -17.72 7.14
CA ASP A 84 -1.95 -18.36 8.44
C ASP A 84 -1.48 -17.35 9.49
N VAL A 85 -0.66 -16.37 9.11
CA VAL A 85 -0.26 -15.27 10.00
C VAL A 85 -1.46 -14.43 10.41
N LEU A 86 -2.34 -14.05 9.47
CA LEU A 86 -3.55 -13.28 9.78
C LEU A 86 -4.49 -14.02 10.72
N LEU A 87 -4.68 -15.33 10.51
CA LEU A 87 -5.60 -16.15 11.32
C LEU A 87 -5.07 -16.42 12.74
N ARG A 88 -3.77 -16.27 12.98
CA ARG A 88 -3.16 -16.44 14.32
C ARG A 88 -3.33 -15.20 15.21
N GLU A 89 -3.42 -14.00 14.64
CA GLU A 89 -3.71 -12.78 15.42
C GLU A 89 -5.18 -12.71 15.90
N ASP A 90 -6.14 -13.30 15.18
CA ASP A 90 -7.56 -13.28 15.56
C ASP A 90 -7.89 -14.22 16.75
N GLY A 91 -6.91 -14.98 17.25
CA GLY A 91 -7.07 -16.00 18.28
C GLY A 91 -6.57 -15.63 19.69
N ASP A 92 -5.90 -14.48 19.83
CA ASP A 92 -5.38 -13.93 21.10
C ASP A 92 -6.13 -12.65 21.54
#